data_AF-A0A0H5Q6E1-F1
#
_entry.id   AF-A0A0H5Q6E1-F1
#
_cell.length_a   1.000
_cell.length_b   1.000
_cell.length_c   1.000
_cell.angle_alpha   90.00
_cell.angle_beta   90.00
_cell.angle_gamma   90.00
#
_symmetry.space_group_name_H-M   'P 1'
#
loop_
_entity.id
_entity.type
_entity.pdbx_description
1 polymer ?
#
loop_
_entity_poly.entity_id
_entity_poly.type
_entity_poly.pdbx_seq_one_letter_code
_entity_poly.pdbx_strand_id
1 'polypeptide(L)'
;MKTVKQIADELGVSKQKVYRYIVKNHIAASSEVKQSKLYDDVAEKLIKQGVLDGESHQKPHHEAHQNRINDAVSDAVIELLRNELEQKNEQLREKDQQIEQLHKLIDQEQQLRMVTERKFQLIEQQQDQEEPDTSEEKKWWQFWK
;
A
#
# COMPACT_ATOMS: atom_id res chain seq x y z
N MET A 1 29.28 -39.90 -33.12
CA MET A 1 27.98 -40.17 -32.43
C MET A 1 28.05 -39.77 -30.97
N LYS A 2 27.20 -38.83 -30.53
CA LYS A 2 27.17 -38.29 -29.16
C LYS A 2 25.78 -38.33 -28.53
N THR A 3 25.73 -38.33 -27.21
CA THR A 3 24.49 -38.25 -26.44
C THR A 3 24.08 -36.79 -26.19
N VAL A 4 22.81 -36.56 -25.87
CA VAL A 4 22.29 -35.23 -25.47
C VAL A 4 23.12 -34.62 -24.32
N LYS A 5 23.61 -35.46 -23.39
CA LYS A 5 24.43 -35.01 -22.26
C LYS A 5 25.77 -34.46 -22.75
N GLN A 6 26.48 -35.20 -23.59
CA GLN A 6 27.77 -34.76 -24.14
C GLN A 6 27.63 -33.49 -24.99
N ILE A 7 26.56 -33.38 -25.79
CA ILE A 7 26.30 -32.17 -26.57
C ILE A 7 26.03 -30.97 -25.65
N ALA A 8 25.29 -31.18 -24.55
CA ALA A 8 25.01 -30.14 -23.56
C ALA A 8 26.27 -29.69 -22.81
N ASP A 9 27.10 -30.65 -22.38
CA ASP A 9 28.36 -30.41 -21.68
C ASP A 9 29.35 -29.63 -22.58
N GLU A 10 29.42 -29.93 -23.88
CA GLU A 10 30.27 -29.21 -24.84
C GLU A 10 29.76 -27.80 -25.16
N LEU A 11 28.44 -27.58 -25.11
CA LEU A 11 27.82 -26.27 -25.33
C LEU A 11 27.75 -25.43 -24.06
N GLY A 12 28.06 -25.99 -22.89
CA GLY A 12 27.90 -25.31 -21.60
C GLY A 12 26.43 -24.97 -21.24
N VAL A 13 25.46 -25.70 -21.80
CA VAL A 13 24.02 -25.47 -21.59
C VAL A 13 23.37 -26.64 -20.87
N SER A 14 22.15 -26.46 -20.35
CA SER A 14 21.44 -27.56 -19.69
C SER A 14 21.03 -28.66 -20.67
N LYS A 15 21.11 -29.92 -20.24
CA LYS A 15 20.62 -31.10 -20.99
C LYS A 15 19.17 -30.92 -21.48
N GLN A 16 18.35 -30.24 -20.68
CA GLN A 16 16.94 -29.99 -20.99
C GLN A 16 16.76 -28.98 -22.15
N LYS A 17 17.64 -27.98 -22.28
CA LYS A 17 17.63 -27.01 -23.40
C LYS A 17 17.89 -27.72 -24.72
N VAL A 18 18.91 -28.58 -24.75
CA VAL A 18 19.26 -29.42 -25.91
C VAL A 18 18.11 -30.37 -26.26
N TYR A 19 17.53 -31.05 -25.26
CA TYR A 19 16.38 -31.94 -25.47
C TYR A 19 15.17 -31.22 -26.06
N ARG A 20 14.84 -30.02 -25.54
CA ARG A 20 13.73 -29.20 -26.05
C ARG A 20 13.94 -28.83 -27.52
N TYR A 21 15.16 -28.47 -27.91
CA TYR A 21 15.50 -28.16 -29.30
C TYR A 21 15.34 -29.38 -30.22
N ILE A 22 15.81 -30.56 -29.78
CA ILE A 22 15.67 -31.81 -30.53
C ILE A 22 14.19 -32.14 -30.79
N VAL A 23 13.35 -32.05 -29.75
CA VAL A 23 11.90 -32.33 -29.87
C VAL A 23 11.22 -31.31 -30.78
N LYS A 24 11.52 -30.01 -30.60
CA LYS A 24 10.95 -28.91 -31.41
C LYS A 24 11.26 -29.05 -32.90
N ASN A 25 12.47 -29.50 -33.23
CA ASN A 25 12.94 -29.62 -34.61
C ASN A 25 12.85 -31.05 -35.16
N HIS A 26 12.18 -31.96 -34.46
CA HIS A 26 11.95 -33.35 -34.88
C HIS A 26 13.24 -34.08 -35.31
N ILE A 27 14.35 -33.86 -34.58
CA ILE A 27 15.65 -34.45 -34.93
C ILE A 27 15.66 -35.92 -34.49
N ALA A 28 15.79 -36.82 -35.47
CA ALA A 28 15.84 -38.25 -35.23
C ALA A 28 17.18 -38.66 -34.59
N ALA A 29 17.12 -39.63 -33.68
CA ALA A 29 18.32 -40.27 -33.14
C ALA A 29 18.84 -41.31 -34.14
N SER A 30 20.15 -41.35 -34.33
CA SER A 30 20.80 -42.27 -35.27
C SER A 30 20.95 -43.68 -34.68
N SER A 31 21.01 -43.80 -33.35
CA SER A 31 20.96 -45.09 -32.66
C SER A 31 20.54 -44.93 -31.19
N GLU A 32 20.18 -46.04 -30.54
CA GLU A 32 19.88 -46.08 -29.12
C GLU A 32 20.70 -47.17 -28.45
N VAL A 33 21.45 -46.80 -27.41
CA VAL A 33 22.26 -47.74 -26.62
C VAL A 33 21.91 -47.55 -25.15
N LYS A 34 21.50 -48.63 -24.47
CA LYS A 34 21.18 -48.64 -23.02
C LYS A 34 20.30 -47.46 -22.61
N GLN A 35 19.18 -47.26 -23.31
CA GLN A 35 18.20 -46.17 -23.09
C GLN A 35 18.72 -44.75 -23.34
N SER A 36 19.88 -44.59 -23.99
CA SER A 36 20.43 -43.30 -24.38
C SER A 36 20.41 -43.15 -25.90
N LYS A 37 19.72 -42.10 -26.36
CA LYS A 37 19.70 -41.69 -27.77
C LYS A 37 21.04 -41.08 -28.18
N LEU A 38 21.58 -41.58 -29.27
CA LEU A 38 22.82 -41.15 -29.91
C LEU A 38 22.50 -40.41 -31.20
N TYR A 39 23.21 -39.32 -31.44
CA TYR A 39 23.07 -38.47 -32.61
C TYR A 39 24.36 -38.54 -33.41
N ASP A 40 24.25 -38.71 -34.72
CA ASP A 40 25.37 -38.61 -35.64
C ASP A 40 25.94 -37.19 -35.71
N ASP A 41 27.07 -37.06 -36.40
CA ASP A 41 27.83 -35.81 -36.43
C ASP A 41 27.08 -34.72 -37.22
N VAL A 42 26.12 -35.08 -38.07
CA VAL A 42 25.26 -34.15 -38.82
C VAL A 42 24.19 -33.56 -37.89
N ALA A 43 23.48 -34.43 -37.17
CA ALA A 43 22.50 -34.04 -36.16
C ALA A 43 23.16 -33.25 -35.03
N GLU A 44 24.37 -33.63 -34.59
CA GLU A 44 25.15 -32.89 -33.60
C GLU A 44 25.40 -31.43 -34.04
N LYS A 45 25.89 -31.21 -35.27
CA LYS A 45 26.16 -29.86 -35.78
C LYS A 45 24.88 -29.02 -35.87
N LEU A 46 23.79 -29.61 -36.34
CA LEU A 46 22.48 -28.95 -36.43
C LEU A 46 21.95 -28.54 -35.05
N ILE A 47 22.08 -29.42 -34.05
CA ILE A 47 21.69 -29.15 -32.67
C ILE A 47 22.54 -28.02 -32.09
N LYS A 48 23.86 -28.06 -32.27
CA LYS A 48 24.78 -27.04 -31.75
C LYS A 48 24.46 -25.65 -32.31
N GLN A 49 24.36 -25.55 -33.64
CA GLN A 49 24.06 -24.28 -34.31
C GLN A 49 22.71 -23.72 -33.85
N GLY A 50 21.64 -24.52 -33.91
CA GLY A 50 20.32 -23.99 -33.56
C GLY A 50 20.08 -23.75 -32.08
N VAL A 51 20.82 -24.41 -31.18
CA VAL A 51 20.78 -24.09 -29.74
C VAL A 51 21.51 -22.76 -29.44
N LEU A 52 22.57 -22.44 -30.19
CA LEU A 52 23.27 -21.16 -30.13
C LEU A 52 22.43 -20.04 -30.78
N ASP A 53 21.88 -20.28 -31.97
CA ASP A 53 21.07 -19.30 -32.72
C ASP A 53 19.68 -19.07 -32.10
N GLY A 54 19.15 -20.07 -31.39
CA GLY A 54 17.88 -20.01 -30.67
C GLY A 54 17.86 -18.99 -29.53
N GLU A 55 18.99 -18.43 -29.13
CA GLU A 55 19.06 -17.30 -28.18
C GLU A 55 18.62 -15.98 -28.79
N SER A 56 18.64 -15.86 -30.12
CA SER A 56 18.37 -14.61 -30.87
C SER A 56 16.89 -14.43 -31.25
N HIS A 57 16.15 -15.50 -31.56
CA HIS A 57 14.89 -15.37 -32.31
C HIS A 57 13.57 -15.57 -31.52
N GLN A 58 13.60 -15.76 -30.20
CA GLN A 58 12.36 -15.92 -29.39
C GLN A 58 12.10 -14.82 -28.34
N LYS A 59 12.99 -13.84 -28.20
CA LYS A 59 12.88 -12.80 -27.16
C LYS A 59 11.87 -11.66 -27.43
N PRO A 60 11.70 -11.10 -28.65
CA PRO A 60 11.03 -9.80 -28.76
C PRO A 60 9.51 -9.86 -28.54
N HIS A 61 8.84 -10.96 -28.87
CA HIS A 61 7.37 -11.02 -28.80
C HIS A 61 6.84 -11.38 -27.40
N HIS A 62 7.55 -12.24 -26.65
CA HIS A 62 7.12 -12.62 -25.31
C HIS A 62 7.52 -11.57 -24.26
N GLU A 63 8.70 -10.97 -24.40
CA GLU A 63 9.12 -9.84 -23.54
C GLU A 63 8.23 -8.61 -23.75
N ALA A 64 7.87 -8.26 -24.99
CA ALA A 64 6.98 -7.12 -25.24
C ALA A 64 5.57 -7.30 -24.67
N HIS A 65 5.00 -8.51 -24.72
CA HIS A 65 3.70 -8.79 -24.10
C HIS A 65 3.78 -8.81 -22.57
N GLN A 66 4.83 -9.41 -22.00
CA GLN A 66 5.02 -9.45 -20.55
C GLN A 66 5.26 -8.05 -19.97
N ASN A 67 6.05 -7.22 -20.65
CA ASN A 67 6.28 -5.83 -20.25
C ASN A 67 4.99 -5.01 -20.31
N ARG A 68 4.20 -5.13 -21.39
CA ARG A 68 2.90 -4.43 -21.48
C ARG A 68 1.91 -4.83 -20.39
N ILE A 69 1.88 -6.12 -20.02
CA ILE A 69 1.03 -6.59 -18.92
C ILE A 69 1.52 -6.01 -17.58
N ASN A 70 2.83 -6.02 -17.34
CA ASN A 70 3.41 -5.45 -16.13
C ASN A 70 3.20 -3.93 -16.04
N ASP A 71 3.31 -3.21 -17.16
CA ASP A 71 3.08 -1.77 -17.23
C ASP A 71 1.60 -1.45 -16.93
N ALA A 72 0.67 -2.16 -17.56
CA ALA A 72 -0.76 -1.97 -17.30
C ALA A 72 -1.16 -2.28 -15.85
N VAL A 73 -0.56 -3.33 -15.26
CA VAL A 73 -0.76 -3.64 -13.83
C VAL A 73 -0.15 -2.57 -12.94
N SER A 74 1.02 -2.04 -13.29
CA SER A 74 1.68 -0.96 -12.54
C SER A 74 0.86 0.32 -12.57
N ASP A 75 0.34 0.70 -13.74
CA ASP A 75 -0.53 1.87 -13.91
C ASP A 75 -1.83 1.73 -13.10
N ALA A 76 -2.45 0.55 -13.13
CA ALA A 76 -3.65 0.28 -12.34
C ALA A 76 -3.40 0.39 -10.83
N VAL A 77 -2.24 -0.09 -10.35
CA VAL A 77 -1.84 0.05 -8.94
C VAL A 77 -1.56 1.50 -8.59
N ILE A 78 -0.90 2.26 -9.47
CA ILE A 78 -0.63 3.69 -9.25
C ILE A 78 -1.94 4.48 -9.15
N GLU A 79 -2.90 4.23 -10.03
CA GLU A 79 -4.20 4.89 -9.99
C GLU A 79 -5.00 4.51 -8.74
N LEU A 80 -4.96 3.25 -8.30
CA LEU A 80 -5.57 2.84 -7.04
C LEU A 80 -4.95 3.58 -5.84
N LEU A 81 -3.62 3.66 -5.79
CA LEU A 81 -2.91 4.38 -4.72
C LEU A 81 -3.21 5.88 -4.73
N ARG A 82 -3.33 6.49 -5.91
CA ARG A 82 -3.75 7.90 -6.04
C ARG A 82 -5.16 8.14 -5.53
N ASN A 83 -6.10 7.28 -5.90
CA ASN A 83 -7.47 7.34 -5.39
C ASN A 83 -7.52 7.17 -3.88
N GLU A 84 -6.74 6.24 -3.32
CA GLU A 84 -6.68 6.06 -1.86
C GLU A 84 -6.08 7.29 -1.16
N LEU A 85 -5.02 7.89 -1.73
CA LEU A 85 -4.44 9.14 -1.22
C LEU A 85 -5.45 10.29 -1.24
N GLU A 86 -6.21 10.44 -2.33
CA GLU A 86 -7.23 11.47 -2.45
C GLU A 86 -8.34 11.28 -1.40
N GLN A 87 -8.84 10.06 -1.25
CA GLN A 87 -9.85 9.73 -0.23
C GLN A 87 -9.33 10.00 1.19
N LYS A 88 -8.09 9.62 1.50
CA LYS A 88 -7.49 9.91 2.82
C LYS A 88 -7.31 11.41 3.05
N ASN A 89 -6.90 12.16 2.03
CA ASN A 89 -6.76 13.61 2.13
C ASN A 89 -8.11 14.30 2.38
N GLU A 90 -9.18 13.83 1.74
CA GLU A 90 -10.52 14.36 1.97
C GLU A 90 -11.00 14.05 3.40
N GLN A 91 -10.78 12.82 3.88
CA GLN A 91 -11.08 12.47 5.28
C GLN A 91 -10.30 13.33 6.29
N LEU A 92 -9.04 13.67 5.99
CA LEU A 92 -8.25 14.57 6.84
C LEU A 92 -8.87 15.97 6.88
N ARG A 93 -9.28 16.52 5.72
CA ARG A 93 -9.95 17.83 5.65
C ARG A 93 -11.24 17.87 6.44
N GLU A 94 -12.07 16.83 6.33
CA GLU A 94 -13.31 16.73 7.11
C GLU A 94 -13.03 16.70 8.62
N LYS A 95 -12.00 15.95 9.04
CA LYS A 95 -11.57 15.92 10.44
C LYS A 95 -11.04 17.27 10.92
N ASP A 96 -10.25 17.96 10.11
CA ASP A 96 -9.74 19.30 10.44
C ASP A 96 -10.90 20.31 10.59
N GLN A 97 -11.92 20.24 9.73
CA GLN A 97 -13.13 21.05 9.87
C GLN A 97 -13.90 20.74 11.15
N GLN A 98 -14.04 19.46 11.51
CA GLN A 98 -14.67 19.06 12.78
C GLN A 98 -13.89 19.58 13.98
N ILE A 99 -12.55 19.53 13.95
CA ILE A 99 -11.70 20.08 15.00
C ILE A 99 -11.89 21.60 15.12
N GLU A 100 -11.94 22.32 14.00
CA GLU A 100 -12.19 23.77 13.99
C GLU A 100 -13.55 24.12 14.62
N GLN A 101 -14.60 23.34 14.32
CA GLN A 101 -15.91 23.51 14.93
C GLN A 101 -15.89 23.24 16.43
N LEU A 102 -15.20 22.18 16.87
CA LEU A 102 -15.05 21.87 18.29
C LEU A 102 -14.29 22.98 19.03
N HIS A 103 -13.22 23.52 18.46
CA HIS A 103 -12.51 24.67 19.04
C HIS A 103 -13.41 25.89 19.19
N LYS A 104 -14.23 26.22 18.17
CA LYS A 104 -15.21 27.32 18.27
C LYS A 104 -16.22 27.11 19.39
N LEU A 105 -16.71 25.88 19.57
CA LEU A 105 -17.64 25.56 20.66
C LEU A 105 -16.97 25.67 22.03
N ILE A 106 -15.73 25.21 22.16
CA ILE A 106 -14.94 25.34 23.39
C ILE A 106 -14.71 26.83 23.72
N ASP A 107 -14.34 27.64 22.74
CA ASP A 107 -14.14 29.08 22.95
C ASP A 107 -15.43 29.77 23.42
N GLN A 108 -16.57 29.42 22.82
CA GLN A 108 -17.88 29.92 23.24
C GLN A 108 -18.20 29.50 24.68
N GLU A 109 -17.92 28.25 25.04
CA GLU A 109 -18.18 27.70 26.36
C GLU A 109 -17.30 28.37 27.43
N GLN A 110 -16.02 28.60 27.12
CA GLN A 110 -15.10 29.35 27.97
C GLN A 110 -15.56 30.80 28.17
N GLN A 111 -16.02 31.47 27.11
CA GLN A 111 -16.59 32.83 27.22
C GLN A 111 -17.82 32.86 28.12
N LEU A 112 -18.74 31.90 27.96
CA LEU A 112 -19.93 31.79 28.80
C LEU A 112 -19.58 31.51 30.26
N ARG A 113 -18.59 30.64 30.52
CA ARG A 113 -18.07 30.39 31.88
C ARG A 113 -17.52 31.65 32.52
N MET A 114 -16.67 32.40 31.82
CA MET A 114 -16.13 33.66 32.33
C MET A 114 -17.23 34.68 32.67
N VAL A 115 -18.25 34.82 31.81
CA VAL A 115 -19.39 35.71 32.08
C VAL A 115 -20.18 35.23 33.29
N THR A 116 -20.37 33.92 33.41
CA THR A 116 -21.11 33.30 34.51
C THR A 116 -20.38 33.48 35.84
N GLU A 117 -19.08 33.19 35.89
CA GLU A 117 -18.24 33.39 37.07
C GLU A 117 -18.22 34.85 37.53
N ARG A 118 -18.10 35.81 36.59
CA ARG A 118 -18.20 37.24 36.93
C ARG A 118 -19.54 37.62 37.53
N LYS A 119 -20.64 37.08 36.98
CA LYS A 119 -21.99 37.30 37.53
C LYS A 119 -22.13 36.71 38.93
N PHE A 120 -21.62 35.51 39.17
CA PHE A 120 -21.62 34.90 40.50
C PHE A 120 -20.83 35.73 41.51
N GLN A 121 -19.63 36.20 41.16
CA GLN A 121 -18.82 37.07 42.02
C GLN A 121 -19.55 38.38 42.37
N LEU A 122 -20.24 38.99 41.41
CA LEU A 122 -21.04 40.20 41.64
C LEU A 122 -22.22 39.95 42.58
N ILE A 123 -22.84 38.76 42.51
CA ILE A 123 -23.94 38.37 43.40
C ILE A 123 -23.41 38.09 44.81
N GLU A 124 -22.30 37.37 44.96
CA GLU A 124 -21.65 37.13 46.26
C GLU A 124 -21.27 38.47 46.92
N GLN A 125 -20.65 39.40 46.18
CA GLN A 125 -20.34 40.74 46.69
C GLN A 125 -21.57 41.54 47.13
N GLN A 126 -22.70 41.41 46.42
CA GLN A 126 -23.95 42.05 46.82
C GLN A 126 -24.54 41.40 48.07
N GLN A 127 -24.49 40.07 48.18
CA GLN A 127 -24.96 39.35 49.37
C GLN A 127 -24.11 39.66 50.61
N ASP A 128 -22.79 39.75 50.47
CA ASP A 128 -21.88 40.14 51.56
C ASP A 128 -22.09 41.60 52.01
N GLN A 129 -22.60 42.47 51.14
CA GLN A 129 -22.98 43.85 51.50
C GLN A 129 -24.41 43.98 52.00
N GLU A 130 -25.30 43.05 51.65
CA GLU A 130 -26.69 43.01 52.12
C GLU A 130 -26.86 42.24 53.43
N GLU A 131 -25.89 41.47 53.92
CA GLU A 131 -25.86 41.02 55.34
C GLU A 131 -25.76 42.26 56.23
N PRO A 132 -26.86 42.73 56.86
CA PRO A 132 -26.79 43.87 57.74
C PRO A 132 -26.12 43.41 59.02
N ASP A 133 -25.31 44.28 59.59
CA ASP A 133 -25.01 44.33 61.01
C ASP A 133 -26.33 44.22 61.80
N THR A 134 -26.71 42.99 62.15
CA THR A 134 -27.93 42.68 62.92
C THR A 134 -27.71 43.01 64.39
N SER A 135 -27.29 44.25 64.67
CA SER A 135 -27.29 44.84 66.00
C SER A 135 -28.60 45.61 66.30
N GLU A 136 -29.42 45.95 65.28
CA GLU A 136 -30.66 46.72 65.49
C GLU A 136 -31.99 45.99 65.17
N GLU A 137 -32.01 44.86 64.45
CA GLU A 137 -33.27 44.21 64.04
C GLU A 137 -33.99 43.40 65.14
N LYS A 138 -33.43 43.25 66.34
CA LYS A 138 -33.97 42.33 67.37
C LYS A 138 -35.04 42.90 68.31
N LYS A 139 -35.74 44.00 67.98
CA LYS A 139 -36.80 44.54 68.88
C LYS A 139 -38.10 44.99 68.20
N TRP A 140 -38.41 44.49 67.01
CA TRP A 140 -39.71 44.77 66.37
C TRP A 140 -40.92 44.31 67.20
N TRP A 141 -40.76 43.31 68.08
CA TRP A 141 -41.79 42.86 69.02
C TRP A 141 -42.06 43.81 70.21
N GLN A 142 -41.20 44.78 70.49
CA GLN A 142 -41.38 45.70 71.63
C GLN A 142 -42.37 46.85 71.35
N PHE A 143 -42.75 47.04 70.09
CA PHE A 143 -43.72 48.06 69.68
C PHE A 143 -45.19 47.60 69.81
N TRP A 144 -45.43 46.35 70.19
CA TRP A 144 -46.77 45.77 70.33
C TRP A 144 -47.24 45.64 71.78
N LYS A 145 -46.69 46.44 72.70
CA LYS A 145 -47.09 46.49 74.12
C LYS A 145 -47.62 47.86 74.49
#